data_AF-A0A6L8NDA2-F1
#
_entry.id   AF-A0A6L8NDA2-F1
#
_cell.length_a   1.000
_cell.length_b   1.000
_cell.length_c   1.000
_cell.angle_alpha   90.00
_cell.angle_beta   90.00
_cell.angle_gamma   90.00
#
_symmetry.space_group_name_H-M   'P 1'
#
loop_
_entity.id
_entity.type
_entity.pdbx_description
1 polymer ?
#
loop_
_entity_poly.entity_id
_entity_poly.type
_entity_poly.pdbx_seq_one_letter_code
_entity_poly.pdbx_strand_id
1 'polypeptide(L)'
;MLGVMELDRLFVDLDSVRWADVEHAYGGAEDVPGLLRALAGGADQASEALDELWGTIVHQETVFAASAAAVPFLARLAAAGVRPAELLALLGTLAS
;
A
#
# COMPACT_ATOMS: atom_id res chain seq x y z
N MET A 1 16.90 -9.65 -5.50
CA MET A 1 16.96 -8.29 -4.95
C MET A 1 16.59 -7.35 -6.08
N LEU A 2 15.44 -6.68 -5.98
CA LEU A 2 15.00 -5.73 -7.02
C LEU A 2 16.06 -4.62 -7.14
N GLY A 3 16.39 -4.23 -8.37
CA GLY A 3 17.30 -3.11 -8.59
C GLY A 3 16.63 -1.78 -8.20
N VAL A 4 17.42 -0.75 -7.87
CA VAL A 4 16.92 0.59 -7.51
C VAL A 4 15.96 1.15 -8.58
N MET A 5 16.33 1.01 -9.86
CA MET A 5 15.48 1.42 -10.99
C MET A 5 14.16 0.64 -11.12
N GLU A 6 14.08 -0.59 -10.60
CA GLU A 6 12.82 -1.34 -10.59
C GLU A 6 11.92 -0.84 -9.47
N LEU A 7 12.48 -0.53 -8.30
CA LEU A 7 11.72 0.02 -7.17
C LEU A 7 11.12 1.40 -7.50
N ASP A 8 11.88 2.27 -8.18
CA ASP A 8 11.37 3.58 -8.63
C ASP A 8 10.12 3.44 -9.51
N ARG A 9 10.06 2.38 -10.33
CA ARG A 9 8.91 2.12 -11.19
C ARG A 9 7.66 1.65 -10.43
N LEU A 10 7.85 1.00 -9.29
CA LEU A 10 6.73 0.57 -8.45
C LEU A 10 6.02 1.77 -7.83
N PHE A 11 6.77 2.84 -7.53
CA PHE A 11 6.28 4.03 -6.84
C PHE A 11 6.10 5.25 -7.74
N VAL A 12 6.07 5.08 -9.07
CA VAL A 12 5.71 6.19 -9.99
C VAL A 12 4.37 6.81 -9.58
N ASP A 13 4.38 8.13 -9.48
CA ASP A 13 3.27 9.01 -9.06
C ASP A 13 2.87 8.91 -7.59
N LEU A 14 3.57 8.13 -6.75
CA LEU A 14 3.23 7.97 -5.32
C LEU A 14 3.19 9.31 -4.59
N ASP A 15 4.22 10.14 -4.77
CA ASP A 15 4.33 11.46 -4.13
C ASP A 15 3.49 12.54 -4.82
N SER A 16 2.85 12.22 -5.96
CA SER A 16 1.94 13.14 -6.66
C SER A 16 0.50 13.02 -6.19
N VAL A 17 0.15 11.94 -5.49
CA VAL A 17 -1.14 11.79 -4.83
C VAL A 17 -1.21 12.77 -3.65
N ARG A 18 -2.31 13.52 -3.56
CA ARG A 18 -2.57 14.45 -2.45
C ARG A 18 -3.08 13.67 -1.24
N TRP A 19 -2.18 12.97 -0.55
CA TRP A 19 -2.51 12.11 0.59
C TRP A 19 -3.20 12.83 1.75
N ALA A 20 -2.92 14.11 1.95
CA ALA A 20 -3.61 14.96 2.93
C ALA A 20 -5.09 15.25 2.58
N ASP A 21 -5.50 15.04 1.32
CA ASP A 21 -6.88 15.26 0.86
C ASP A 21 -7.73 13.98 0.90
N VAL A 22 -7.14 12.84 1.25
CA VAL A 22 -7.84 11.55 1.34
C VAL A 22 -7.68 10.96 2.74
N GLU A 23 -8.73 10.31 3.20
CA GLU A 23 -8.78 9.73 4.53
C GLU A 23 -8.72 8.20 4.45
N HIS A 24 -8.24 7.60 5.52
CA HIS A 24 -8.29 6.19 5.88
C HIS A 24 -9.04 6.04 7.23
N ALA A 25 -9.05 4.84 7.83
CA ALA A 25 -9.82 4.56 9.05
C ALA A 25 -9.54 5.46 10.26
N TYR A 26 -8.34 6.04 10.36
CA TYR A 26 -7.91 6.85 11.49
C TYR A 26 -7.72 8.34 11.17
N GLY A 27 -8.24 8.83 10.04
CA GLY A 27 -8.10 10.22 9.59
C GLY A 27 -7.29 10.36 8.31
N GLY A 28 -6.50 11.44 8.17
CA GLY A 28 -5.68 11.70 6.99
C GLY A 28 -4.67 10.60 6.69
N ALA A 29 -4.35 10.40 5.40
CA ALA A 29 -3.58 9.27 4.89
C ALA A 29 -2.12 9.62 4.53
N GLU A 30 -1.54 10.65 5.15
CA GLU A 30 -0.17 11.10 4.88
C GLU A 30 0.92 10.07 5.22
N ASP A 31 0.57 9.06 6.01
CA ASP A 31 1.42 7.93 6.41
C ASP A 31 1.49 6.81 5.34
N VAL A 32 0.44 6.65 4.53
CA VAL A 32 0.31 5.59 3.52
C VAL A 32 1.51 5.49 2.55
N PRO A 33 2.11 6.59 2.05
CA PRO A 33 3.31 6.51 1.21
C PRO A 33 4.52 5.89 1.89
N GLY A 34 4.63 6.07 3.21
CA GLY A 34 5.68 5.45 4.02
C GLY A 34 5.46 3.94 4.11
N LEU A 35 4.22 3.53 4.41
CA LEU A 35 3.82 2.13 4.51
C LEU A 35 4.03 1.38 3.18
N LEU A 36 3.64 1.98 2.06
CA LEU A 36 3.80 1.38 0.73
C LEU A 36 5.28 1.15 0.37
N ARG A 37 6.17 2.07 0.74
CA ARG A 37 7.62 1.88 0.54
C ARG A 37 8.19 0.81 1.48
N ALA A 38 7.71 0.78 2.72
CA ALA A 38 8.16 -0.19 3.73
C ALA A 38 7.86 -1.64 3.31
N LEU A 39 6.80 -1.89 2.53
CA LEU A 39 6.51 -3.23 1.97
C LEU A 39 7.66 -3.82 1.12
N ALA A 40 8.45 -2.97 0.46
CA ALA A 40 9.62 -3.38 -0.32
C ALA A 40 10.91 -3.47 0.50
N GLY A 41 10.84 -3.20 1.81
CA GLY A 41 11.97 -3.22 2.74
C GLY A 41 12.31 -4.61 3.30
N GLY A 42 13.00 -4.62 4.44
CA GLY A 42 13.34 -5.85 5.16
C GLY A 42 12.11 -6.60 5.66
N ALA A 43 12.28 -7.89 6.00
CA ALA A 43 11.18 -8.78 6.36
C ALA A 43 10.28 -8.23 7.48
N ASP A 44 10.89 -7.71 8.56
CA ASP A 44 10.19 -7.21 9.75
C ASP A 44 9.43 -5.91 9.44
N GLN A 45 10.11 -4.92 8.86
CA GLN A 45 9.51 -3.63 8.45
C GLN A 45 8.32 -3.82 7.52
N ALA A 46 8.44 -4.74 6.56
CA ALA A 46 7.38 -5.00 5.61
C ALA A 46 6.23 -5.82 6.21
N SER A 47 6.45 -6.56 7.31
CA SER A 47 5.36 -7.21 8.05
C SER A 47 4.57 -6.17 8.84
N GLU A 48 5.26 -5.31 9.58
CA GLU A 48 4.63 -4.22 10.34
C GLU A 48 3.83 -3.28 9.43
N ALA A 49 4.41 -2.90 8.28
CA ALA A 49 3.72 -2.05 7.30
C ALA A 49 2.47 -2.71 6.69
N LEU A 50 2.50 -4.03 6.52
CA LEU A 50 1.36 -4.78 6.00
C LEU A 50 0.22 -4.81 7.02
N ASP A 51 0.53 -5.07 8.30
CA ASP A 51 -0.46 -5.08 9.39
C ASP A 51 -1.10 -3.69 9.55
N GLU A 52 -0.29 -2.63 9.49
CA GLU A 52 -0.79 -1.25 9.54
C GLU A 52 -1.67 -0.91 8.33
N LEU A 53 -1.30 -1.32 7.12
CA LEU A 53 -2.15 -1.14 5.93
C LEU A 53 -3.48 -1.87 6.08
N TRP A 54 -3.48 -3.12 6.57
CA TRP A 54 -4.72 -3.83 6.84
C TRP A 54 -5.61 -3.08 7.82
N GLY A 55 -5.07 -2.50 8.89
CA GLY A 55 -5.85 -1.73 9.86
C GLY A 55 -6.35 -0.38 9.34
N THR A 56 -5.59 0.27 8.47
CA THR A 56 -5.86 1.65 8.01
C THR A 56 -6.73 1.71 6.76
N ILE A 57 -6.38 0.98 5.69
CA ILE A 57 -7.05 1.08 4.39
C ILE A 57 -8.20 0.09 4.22
N VAL A 58 -8.37 -0.88 5.11
CA VAL A 58 -9.54 -1.78 5.17
C VAL A 58 -9.99 -1.93 6.61
N HIS A 59 -10.92 -1.09 7.04
CA HIS A 59 -11.43 -1.18 8.41
C HIS A 59 -12.93 -1.46 8.41
N GLN A 60 -13.32 -2.57 9.04
CA GLN A 60 -14.73 -2.99 9.21
C GLN A 60 -15.55 -2.90 7.92
N GLU A 61 -15.07 -3.56 6.85
CA GLU A 61 -15.75 -3.63 5.54
C GLU A 61 -15.91 -2.26 4.84
N THR A 62 -15.27 -1.20 5.34
CA THR A 62 -15.29 0.12 4.72
C THR A 62 -14.05 0.33 3.87
N VAL A 63 -14.27 0.66 2.59
CA VAL A 63 -13.24 1.13 1.67
C VAL A 63 -13.20 2.65 1.72
N PHE A 64 -12.02 3.22 1.94
CA PHE A 64 -11.79 4.65 2.03
C PHE A 64 -11.19 5.22 0.73
N ALA A 65 -11.17 6.55 0.60
CA ALA A 65 -10.54 7.21 -0.54
C ALA A 65 -9.04 6.88 -0.63
N ALA A 66 -8.36 6.78 0.52
CA ALA A 66 -6.97 6.33 0.60
C ALA A 66 -6.79 4.89 0.09
N SER A 67 -7.77 4.02 0.31
CA SER A 67 -7.75 2.64 -0.14
C SER A 67 -7.70 2.55 -1.66
N ALA A 68 -8.59 3.28 -2.35
CA ALA A 68 -8.60 3.36 -3.81
C ALA A 68 -7.29 3.97 -4.35
N ALA A 69 -6.76 5.00 -3.67
CA ALA A 69 -5.49 5.62 -4.04
C ALA A 69 -4.29 4.67 -3.90
N ALA A 70 -4.32 3.72 -2.96
CA ALA A 70 -3.25 2.75 -2.73
C ALA A 70 -3.20 1.59 -3.75
N VAL A 71 -4.33 1.25 -4.38
CA VAL A 71 -4.48 0.08 -5.28
C VAL A 71 -3.39 -0.01 -6.37
N PRO A 72 -3.06 1.05 -7.13
CA PRO A 72 -2.06 0.95 -8.19
C PRO A 72 -0.68 0.51 -7.69
N PHE A 73 -0.30 0.94 -6.49
CA PHE A 73 1.00 0.63 -5.89
C PHE A 73 1.04 -0.80 -5.34
N LEU A 74 -0.02 -1.21 -4.63
CA LEU A 74 -0.20 -2.58 -4.15
C LEU A 74 -0.17 -3.58 -5.32
N ALA A 75 -0.84 -3.27 -6.42
CA ALA A 75 -0.87 -4.11 -7.62
C ALA A 75 0.52 -4.23 -8.29
N ARG A 76 1.27 -3.13 -8.40
CA ARG A 76 2.64 -3.16 -8.94
C ARG A 76 3.58 -3.97 -8.05
N LEU A 77 3.51 -3.79 -6.73
CA LEU A 77 4.31 -4.57 -5.76
C LEU A 77 4.03 -6.07 -5.88
N ALA A 78 2.74 -6.46 -5.91
CA ALA A 78 2.34 -7.85 -6.08
C ALA A 78 2.85 -8.42 -7.41
N ALA A 79 2.71 -7.68 -8.51
CA ALA A 79 3.19 -8.08 -9.83
C ALA A 79 4.72 -8.22 -9.90
N ALA A 80 5.47 -7.46 -9.09
CA ALA A 80 6.92 -7.56 -8.95
C ALA A 80 7.37 -8.69 -8.00
N GLY A 81 6.44 -9.47 -7.45
CA GLY A 81 6.73 -10.58 -6.54
C GLY A 81 7.03 -10.14 -5.10
N VAL A 82 6.70 -8.89 -4.74
CA VAL A 82 6.77 -8.43 -3.34
C VAL A 82 5.52 -8.93 -2.63
N ARG A 83 5.68 -9.96 -1.79
CA ARG A 83 4.60 -10.51 -0.93
C ARG A 83 3.28 -10.75 -1.69
N PRO A 84 3.33 -11.47 -2.82
CA PRO A 84 2.22 -11.50 -3.76
C PRO A 84 0.95 -12.09 -3.13
N ALA A 85 1.05 -13.08 -2.24
CA ALA A 85 -0.12 -13.69 -1.61
C ALA A 85 -0.86 -12.70 -0.71
N GLU A 86 -0.10 -11.99 0.14
CA GLU A 86 -0.64 -11.03 1.10
C GLU A 86 -1.22 -9.80 0.41
N LEU A 87 -0.52 -9.26 -0.59
CA LEU A 87 -1.01 -8.09 -1.33
C LEU A 87 -2.21 -8.43 -2.23
N LEU A 88 -2.26 -9.63 -2.82
CA LEU A 88 -3.43 -10.08 -3.56
C LEU A 88 -4.64 -10.32 -2.64
N ALA A 89 -4.42 -10.83 -1.42
CA ALA A 89 -5.48 -10.95 -0.44
C ALA A 89 -6.06 -9.57 -0.06
N LEU A 90 -5.20 -8.60 0.21
CA LEU A 90 -5.60 -7.22 0.51
C LEU A 90 -6.37 -6.58 -0.66
N LEU A 91 -5.86 -6.71 -1.89
CA LEU A 91 -6.55 -6.23 -3.09
C LEU A 91 -7.91 -6.92 -3.31
N GLY A 92 -8.00 -8.21 -3.00
CA GLY A 92 -9.26 -8.96 -3.04
C GLY A 92 -10.29 -8.40 -2.07
N THR A 93 -9.88 -8.05 -0.85
CA THR A 93 -10.76 -7.42 0.14
C THR A 93 -11.18 -6.01 -0.26
N LEU A 94 -10.33 -5.25 -0.95
CA LEU A 94 -10.71 -3.95 -1.48
C LEU A 94 -11.75 -4.00 -2.62
N ALA A 95 -11.91 -5.17 -3.26
CA ALA A 95 -12.79 -5.37 -4.40
C ALA A 95 -14.11 -6.09 -4.07
N SER A 96 -14.30 -6.51 -2.82
CA SER A 96 -15.52 -7.17 -2.32
C SER A 96 -16.58 -6.16 -1.90
#